data_AF-A0A6B2M5H2-F1
#
_entry.id   AF-A0A6B2M5H2-F1
#
_cell.length_a   1.000
_cell.length_b   1.000
_cell.length_c   1.000
_cell.angle_alpha   90.00
_cell.angle_beta   90.00
_cell.angle_gamma   90.00
#
_symmetry.space_group_name_H-M   'P 1'
#
loop_
_entity.id
_entity.type
_entity.pdbx_description
1 polymer ?
#
loop_
_entity_poly.entity_id
_entity_poly.type
_entity_poly.pdbx_seq_one_letter_code
_entity_poly.pdbx_strand_id
1 'polypeptide(L)' 'MTDKQLIMETLGGLPESASWEQIQEEFSILAAIKEGERAADAGELVPHEEAVKLVESWSTKYAGQGQQ' A
#
# COMPACT_ATOMS: atom_id res chain seq x y z
N MET A 1 11.91 6.47 -12.24
CA MET A 1 12.19 7.36 -11.09
C MET A 1 13.04 6.58 -10.10
N THR A 2 13.96 7.23 -9.37
CA THR A 2 14.71 6.56 -8.30
C THR A 2 13.90 6.48 -7.00
N ASP A 3 14.23 5.52 -6.14
CA ASP A 3 13.61 5.35 -4.81
C ASP A 3 13.62 6.64 -4.00
N LYS A 4 14.74 7.36 -4.04
CA LYS A 4 14.90 8.64 -3.35
C LYS A 4 13.93 9.70 -3.89
N GLN A 5 13.76 9.78 -5.21
CA GLN A 5 12.83 10.74 -5.81
C GLN A 5 11.39 10.46 -5.40
N LEU A 6 11.00 9.17 -5.40
CA LEU A 6 9.67 8.74 -4.98
C LEU A 6 9.40 9.09 -3.51
N ILE A 7 10.36 8.83 -2.62
CA ILE A 7 10.25 9.20 -1.19
C ILE A 7 10.08 10.71 -1.03
N MET A 8 10.85 11.52 -1.75
CA MET A 8 10.76 12.97 -1.66
C MET A 8 9.42 13.50 -2.19
N GLU A 9 8.88 12.88 -3.23
CA GLU A 9 7.56 13.21 -3.76
C GLU A 9 6.44 12.82 -2.78
N THR A 10 6.51 11.62 -2.19
CA THR A 10 5.58 11.18 -1.15
C THR A 10 5.59 12.16 0.04
N LEU A 11 6.77 12.54 0.54
CA LEU A 11 6.89 13.54 1.60
C LEU A 11 6.29 14.88 1.21
N GLY A 12 6.53 15.34 -0.02
CA GLY A 12 6.00 16.61 -0.51
C GLY A 12 4.48 16.63 -0.67
N GLY A 13 3.84 15.46 -0.75
CA GLY A 13 2.37 15.33 -0.79
C GLY A 13 1.70 15.33 0.59
N LEU A 14 2.46 15.15 1.68
CA LEU A 14 1.93 15.11 3.03
C LEU A 14 1.63 16.52 3.57
N PRO A 15 0.60 16.68 4.41
CA PRO A 15 0.36 17.95 5.09
C PRO A 15 1.53 18.28 6.02
N GLU A 16 1.84 19.56 6.18
CA GLU A 16 2.87 20.04 7.14
C GLU A 16 2.59 19.60 8.60
N SER A 17 1.33 19.27 8.90
CA SER A 17 0.90 18.77 10.21
C SER A 17 1.04 17.25 10.36
N ALA A 18 1.56 16.53 9.37
CA ALA A 18 1.69 15.08 9.41
C ALA A 18 2.56 14.65 10.59
N SER A 19 2.07 13.70 11.38
CA SER A 19 2.84 13.14 12.48
C SER A 19 3.94 12.22 11.96
N TRP A 20 4.92 11.92 12.81
CA TRP A 20 5.97 10.97 12.51
C TRP A 20 5.38 9.59 12.12
N GLU A 21 4.37 9.13 12.84
CA GLU A 21 3.71 7.84 12.61
C GLU A 21 3.02 7.81 11.23
N GLN A 22 2.36 8.90 10.84
CA GLN A 22 1.73 9.01 9.51
C GLN A 22 2.78 8.96 8.40
N ILE A 23 3.90 9.67 8.56
CA ILE A 23 5.00 9.64 7.59
C ILE A 23 5.57 8.22 7.47
N GLN A 24 5.74 7.51 8.59
CA GLN A 24 6.20 6.12 8.58
C GLN A 24 5.21 5.16 7.92
N GLU A 25 3.92 5.34 8.15
CA GLU A 25 2.86 4.53 7.53
C GLU A 25 2.89 4.67 6.01
N GLU A 26 2.97 5.89 5.49
CA GLU A 26 3.03 6.17 4.05
C GLU A 26 4.23 5.49 3.38
N PHE A 27 5.40 5.54 4.01
CA PHE A 27 6.58 4.84 3.53
C PHE A 27 6.45 3.32 3.61
N SER A 28 5.74 2.80 4.63
CA SER A 28 5.52 1.36 4.77
C SER A 28 4.58 0.85 3.68
N ILE A 29 3.53 1.60 3.35
CA ILE A 29 2.63 1.32 2.22
C ILE A 29 3.43 1.31 0.91
N LEU A 30 4.26 2.33 0.68
CA LEU A 30 5.10 2.41 -0.51
C LEU A 30 6.06 1.22 -0.63
N ALA A 31 6.72 0.85 0.47
CA ALA A 31 7.61 -0.32 0.50
C ALA A 31 6.86 -1.61 0.17
N ALA A 32 5.64 -1.79 0.69
CA ALA A 32 4.80 -2.96 0.42
C ALA A 32 4.38 -3.04 -1.07
N ILE A 33 4.02 -1.91 -1.69
CA ILE A 33 3.70 -1.84 -3.12
C ILE A 33 4.91 -2.27 -3.95
N LYS A 34 6.09 -1.70 -3.67
CA LYS A 34 7.32 -2.04 -4.39
C LYS A 34 7.74 -3.48 -4.22
N GLU A 35 7.48 -4.08 -3.06
CA GLU A 35 7.69 -5.52 -2.85
C GLU A 35 6.73 -6.33 -3.72
N GLY A 36 5.45 -5.97 -3.75
CA GLY A 36 4.46 -6.62 -4.61
C GLY A 36 4.83 -6.53 -6.10
N GLU A 37 5.32 -5.39 -6.57
CA GLU A 37 5.80 -5.22 -7.95
C GLU A 37 6.99 -6.14 -8.26
N ARG A 38 7.99 -6.21 -7.37
CA ARG A 38 9.14 -7.12 -7.53
C ARG A 38 8.72 -8.59 -7.56
N ALA A 39 7.83 -8.99 -6.65
CA ALA A 39 7.30 -10.34 -6.60
C ALA A 39 6.56 -10.68 -7.91
N ALA A 40 5.75 -9.77 -8.42
CA ALA A 40 5.05 -9.95 -9.69
C ALA A 40 6.00 -10.09 -10.88
N ASP A 41 7.03 -9.24 -10.97
CA ASP A 41 8.08 -9.32 -12.00
C ASP A 41 8.88 -10.63 -11.91
N ALA A 42 9.06 -11.17 -10.70
CA ALA A 42 9.70 -12.47 -10.46
C ALA A 42 8.79 -13.68 -10.74
N GLY A 43 7.50 -13.45 -11.06
CA GLY A 43 6.51 -14.51 -11.25
C GLY A 43 5.96 -15.11 -9.95
N GLU A 44 6.23 -14.49 -8.81
CA GLU A 44 5.68 -14.83 -7.50
C GLU A 44 4.24 -14.28 -7.39
N LEU A 45 3.34 -14.92 -8.14
CA LEU A 45 1.94 -14.54 -8.26
C LEU A 45 1.03 -15.54 -7.54
N VAL A 46 -0.16 -15.08 -7.15
CA VAL A 46 -1.23 -15.95 -6.67
C VAL A 46 -2.20 -16.31 -7.82
N PRO A 47 -2.84 -17.49 -7.79
CA PRO A 47 -3.91 -17.83 -8.73
C PRO A 47 -5.06 -16.81 -8.70
N HIS A 48 -5.74 -16.62 -9.83
CA HIS A 48 -6.86 -15.67 -9.95
C HIS A 48 -7.95 -15.88 -8.89
N GLU A 49 -8.32 -17.14 -8.62
CA GLU A 49 -9.33 -17.47 -7.61
C GLU A 49 -8.90 -17.05 -6.19
N GLU A 50 -7.61 -17.09 -5.89
CA GLU A 50 -7.08 -16.63 -4.60
C GLU A 50 -7.06 -15.10 -4.53
N ALA A 51 -6.71 -14.42 -5.63
CA ALA A 51 -6.78 -12.97 -5.73
C ALA A 51 -8.21 -12.45 -5.48
N VAL A 52 -9.23 -13.10 -6.05
CA VAL A 52 -10.65 -12.74 -5.83
C VAL A 52 -11.01 -12.86 -4.35
N LYS A 53 -10.67 -13.97 -3.70
CA LYS A 53 -10.93 -14.19 -2.26
C LYS A 53 -10.25 -13.14 -1.38
N LEU A 54 -9.03 -12.72 -1.72
CA LEU A 54 -8.30 -11.69 -0.99
C LEU A 54 -9.04 -10.34 -1.05
N VAL A 55 -9.49 -9.93 -2.24
CA VAL A 55 -10.24 -8.67 -2.43
C VAL A 55 -11.59 -8.69 -1.70
N GLU A 56 -12.30 -9.82 -1.76
CA GLU A 56 -13.55 -10.02 -1.01
C GLU A 56 -13.34 -9.92 0.51
N SER A 57 -12.22 -10.46 1.01
CA SER A 57 -11.88 -10.41 2.43
C SER A 57 -11.70 -8.99 2.94
N TRP A 58 -11.08 -8.11 2.14
CA TRP A 58 -10.91 -6.71 2.49
C TRP A 58 -12.26 -5.99 2.56
N SER A 59 -13.11 -6.23 1.56
CA SER A 59 -14.45 -5.66 1.51
C SER A 59 -15.27 -6.08 2.74
N THR A 60 -15.20 -7.36 3.11
CA THR A 60 -15.91 -7.89 4.30
C THR A 60 -15.36 -7.33 5.61
N LYS A 61 -14.03 -7.18 5.72
CA LYS A 61 -13.37 -6.68 6.93
C LYS A 61 -13.71 -5.22 7.24
N TYR A 62 -13.96 -4.41 6.21
CA TYR A 62 -14.17 -2.96 6.35
C TYR A 62 -15.60 -2.50 6.02
N ALA A 63 -16.49 -3.38 5.53
CA ALA A 63 -17.89 -3.07 5.26
C ALA A 63 -18.69 -2.59 6.49
N GLY A 64 -18.21 -2.82 7.72
CA GLY A 64 -18.81 -2.31 8.95
C GLY A 64 -18.18 -1.03 9.53
N GLN A 65 -17.11 -0.50 8.94
CA GLN A 65 -16.33 0.62 9.52
C GLN A 65 -16.67 1.99 8.89
N GLY A 66 -17.52 2.03 7.85
CA GLY A 66 -17.97 3.27 7.21
C GLY A 66 -19.27 3.87 7.77
N GLN A 67 -19.74 3.44 8.96
CA GLN A 67 -21.00 3.89 9.57
C GLN A 67 -20.86 4.50 10.98
N GLN A 68 -19.65 4.89 11.39
CA GLN A 68 -19.43 5.59 12.66
C GLN A 68 -18.77 6.95 12.45
#